data_AF-A0A382XLF8-F1
#
_entry.id   AF-A0A382XLF8-F1
#
_cell.length_a   1.000
_cell.length_b   1.000
_cell.length_c   1.000
_cell.angle_alpha   90.00
_cell.angle_beta   90.00
_cell.angle_gamma   90.00
#
_symmetry.space_group_name_H-M   'P 1'
#
loop_
_entity.id
_entity.type
_entity.pdbx_description
1 polymer ?
#
loop_
_entity_poly.entity_id
_entity_poly.type
_entity_poly.pdbx_seq_one_letter_code
_entity_poly.pdbx_strand_id
1 'polypeptide(L)' 'TSRAWLRMMKKNKADILKIFSKTYGKENANAWFQRWRIFFISCEILFGFNGGTEWGVSHYRFKKIHN' A
#
# COMPACT_ATOMS: atom_id res chain seq x y z
N THR A 1 -3.04 -3.51 -8.51
CA THR A 1 -3.52 -2.72 -7.36
C THR A 1 -2.45 -1.76 -6.81
N SER A 2 -1.36 -2.23 -6.20
CA SER A 2 -0.31 -1.37 -5.60
C SER A 2 0.36 -0.39 -6.57
N ARG A 3 0.66 -0.83 -7.80
CA ARG A 3 1.18 0.05 -8.87
C ARG A 3 0.26 1.24 -9.18
N ALA A 4 -1.06 1.02 -9.14
CA ALA A 4 -2.04 2.08 -9.38
C ALA A 4 -2.04 3.09 -8.24
N TRP A 5 -1.96 2.62 -6.99
CA TRP A 5 -1.79 3.49 -5.83
C TRP A 5 -0.50 4.30 -5.90
N LEU A 6 0.63 3.68 -6.27
CA LEU A 6 1.90 4.39 -6.46
C LEU A 6 1.81 5.49 -7.54
N ARG A 7 1.13 5.21 -8.66
CA ARG A 7 0.88 6.20 -9.72
C ARG A 7 0.01 7.36 -9.23
N MET A 8 -1.08 7.05 -8.53
CA MET A 8 -1.98 8.08 -7.99
C MET A 8 -1.29 8.92 -6.92
N MET A 9 -0.45 8.31 -6.09
CA MET A 9 0.32 9.00 -5.08
C MET A 9 1.35 9.96 -5.69
N LYS A 10 1.98 9.58 -6.80
CA LYS A 10 2.83 10.47 -7.59
C LYS A 10 2.05 11.64 -8.19
N LYS A 11 0.89 11.37 -8.79
CA LYS A 11 0.02 12.39 -9.42
C LYS A 11 -0.48 13.43 -8.41
N ASN A 12 -0.84 13.00 -7.20
CA ASN A 12 -1.45 13.85 -6.17
C ASN A 12 -0.45 14.23 -5.06
N LYS A 13 0.85 14.30 -5.37
CA LYS A 13 1.92 14.50 -4.37
C LYS A 13 1.70 15.75 -3.52
N ALA A 14 1.30 16.86 -4.11
CA ALA A 14 1.12 18.13 -3.40
C ALA A 14 0.02 18.03 -2.33
N ASP A 15 -1.15 17.49 -2.68
CA ASP A 15 -2.27 17.34 -1.76
C ASP A 15 -1.96 16.34 -0.64
N ILE A 16 -1.29 15.24 -0.98
CA ILE A 16 -0.85 14.25 0.01
C ILE A 16 0.16 14.86 0.98
N LEU A 17 1.13 15.64 0.51
CA LEU A 17 2.08 16.33 1.38
C LEU A 17 1.39 17.36 2.28
N LYS A 18 0.34 18.04 1.80
CA LYS A 18 -0.47 18.94 2.63
C LYS A 18 -1.19 18.18 3.74
N ILE A 19 -1.79 17.02 3.43
CA ILE A 19 -2.43 16.15 4.42
C ILE A 19 -1.39 15.65 5.42
N PHE A 20 -0.26 15.12 4.93
CA PHE A 20 0.79 14.58 5.79
C PHE A 20 1.45 15.63 6.67
N SER A 21 1.57 16.88 6.19
CA SER A 21 2.07 17.99 7.00
C SER A 21 1.12 18.30 8.16
N LYS A 22 -0.19 18.19 7.95
CA LYS A 22 -1.20 18.36 9.02
C LYS A 22 -1.22 17.19 10.00
N THR A 23 -1.01 15.96 9.52
CA THR A 23 -1.10 14.75 10.36
C THR A 23 0.19 14.43 11.10
N TYR A 24 1.35 14.59 10.44
CA TYR A 24 2.65 14.12 10.94
C TYR A 24 3.64 15.26 11.22
N GLY A 25 3.27 16.51 10.95
CA GLY A 25 4.16 17.66 11.01
C GLY A 25 4.89 17.92 9.69
N LYS A 26 5.25 19.19 9.45
CA LYS A 26 5.89 19.63 8.20
C LYS A 26 7.25 18.96 8.00
N GLU A 27 8.05 18.83 9.05
CA GLU A 27 9.35 18.14 8.98
C GLU A 27 9.23 16.67 8.56
N ASN A 28 8.15 15.99 8.94
CA ASN A 28 8.00 14.54 8.72
C ASN A 28 7.19 14.19 7.46
N ALA A 29 6.49 15.16 6.84
CA ALA A 29 5.58 14.89 5.73
C ALA A 29 6.27 14.19 4.55
N ASN A 30 7.48 14.64 4.20
CA ASN A 30 8.26 14.02 3.13
C ASN A 30 8.71 12.61 3.48
N ALA A 31 9.13 12.36 4.73
CA ALA A 31 9.53 11.03 5.19
C ALA A 31 8.36 10.04 5.12
N TRP A 32 7.17 10.45 5.56
CA TRP A 32 5.96 9.64 5.46
C TRP A 32 5.53 9.38 4.02
N PHE A 33 5.68 10.37 3.13
CA PHE A 33 5.47 10.15 1.69
C PHE A 33 6.43 9.07 1.15
N GLN A 34 7.70 9.06 1.54
CA GLN A 34 8.62 8.00 1.10
C GLN A 34 8.27 6.63 1.68
N ARG A 35 7.89 6.55 2.96
CA ARG A 35 7.49 5.28 3.60
C ARG A 35 6.33 4.62 2.88
N TRP A 36 5.27 5.38 2.60
CA TRP A 36 4.13 4.88 1.82
C TRP A 36 4.52 4.49 0.39
N ARG A 37 5.44 5.24 -0.24
CA ARG A 37 5.96 4.91 -1.57
C ARG A 37 6.68 3.56 -1.58
N ILE A 38 7.57 3.33 -0.61
CA ILE A 38 8.30 2.08 -0.44
C ILE A 38 7.32 0.93 -0.21
N PHE A 39 6.34 1.10 0.68
CA PHE A 39 5.31 0.10 0.93
C PHE A 39 4.61 -0.36 -0.35
N PHE A 40 4.12 0.58 -1.18
CA PHE A 40 3.43 0.21 -2.43
C PHE A 40 4.35 -0.46 -3.45
N ILE A 41 5.62 -0.08 -3.52
CA ILE A 41 6.62 -0.74 -4.37
C ILE A 41 6.86 -2.18 -3.86
N SER A 42 7.07 -2.36 -2.56
CA SER A 42 7.28 -3.67 -1.96
C SER A 42 6.09 -4.60 -2.20
N CYS A 43 4.85 -4.11 -2.06
CA CYS A 43 3.67 -4.93 -2.38
C CYS A 43 3.55 -5.24 -3.87
N GLU A 44 3.91 -4.31 -4.77
CA GLU A 44 3.91 -4.58 -6.22
C GLU A 44 4.87 -5.71 -6.57
N ILE A 45 6.07 -5.71 -5.98
CA ILE A 45 7.07 -6.76 -6.19
C ILE A 45 6.64 -8.07 -5.55
N LEU A 46 6.23 -8.04 -4.28
CA LEU A 46 5.86 -9.24 -3.52
C LEU A 46 4.75 -10.04 -4.21
N PHE A 47 3.66 -9.39 -4.58
CA PHE A 47 2.54 -10.06 -5.27
C PHE A 47 2.79 -10.30 -6.77
N GLY A 48 3.83 -9.71 -7.35
CA GLY A 48 4.26 -9.97 -8.73
C GLY A 48 5.36 -11.02 -8.84
N PHE A 49 5.97 -11.42 -7.73
CA PHE A 49 7.09 -12.34 -7.70
C PHE A 49 6.70 -13.72 -8.22
N ASN A 50 7.57 -14.33 -9.03
CA ASN A 50 7.33 -15.61 -9.70
C ASN A 50 5.97 -15.68 -10.45
N GLY A 51 5.55 -14.58 -11.09
CA GLY A 51 4.25 -14.51 -11.77
C GLY A 51 3.04 -14.43 -10.82
N GLY A 52 3.26 -14.12 -9.54
CA GLY A 52 2.22 -13.96 -8.53
C GLY A 52 1.71 -15.28 -7.93
N THR A 53 2.50 -16.36 -8.01
CA THR A 53 2.12 -17.68 -7.50
C THR A 53 2.55 -17.94 -6.06
N GLU A 54 3.56 -17.22 -5.55
CA GLU A 54 4.08 -17.44 -4.19
C GLU A 54 3.21 -16.79 -3.09
N TRP A 55 2.70 -15.58 -3.35
CA TRP A 55 1.88 -14.83 -2.40
C TRP A 55 0.53 -14.47 -3.03
N GLY A 56 -0.55 -14.82 -2.34
CA GLY A 56 -1.92 -14.60 -2.80
C GLY A 56 -2.87 -14.14 -1.70
N VAL A 57 -4.14 -13.97 -2.05
CA VAL A 57 -5.22 -13.62 -1.14
C VAL A 57 -6.19 -14.79 -1.09
N SER A 58 -6.41 -15.36 0.09
CA SER A 58 -7.32 -16.50 0.28
C SER A 58 -8.62 -16.05 0.92
N HIS A 59 -9.74 -16.51 0.37
CA HIS A 59 -11.08 -16.25 0.92
C HIS A 59 -11.60 -17.51 1.60
N TYR A 60 -11.91 -17.41 2.90
CA TYR A 60 -12.41 -18.53 3.69
C TYR A 60 -13.86 -18.29 4.10
N ARG A 61 -14.71 -19.31 3.93
CA ARG A 61 -16.08 -19.32 4.43
C ARG A 61 -16.26 -20.50 5.37
N PHE A 62 -16.50 -20.19 6.64
CA PHE A 62 -16.68 -21.20 7.69
C PHE A 62 -18.15 -21.61 7.81
N LYS A 63 -18.38 -22.84 8.28
CA LYS A 63 -19.70 -23.33 8.72
C LYS A 63 -19.56 -24.01 10.08
N LYS A 64 -20.65 -24.06 10.84
CA LYS A 64 -20.71 -24.76 12.12
C LYS A 64 -20.42 -26.26 11.92
N ILE A 65 -19.53 -26.81 12.73
CA ILE A 65 -19.32 -28.26 12.82
C ILE A 65 -20.52 -28.83 13.59
N HIS A 66 -21.23 -29.81 12.99
CA HIS A 66 -22.24 -30.59 13.71
C HIS A 66 -21.53 -31.81 14.30
N ASN A 67 -21.68 -32.00 15.61
CA ASN A 67 -21.29 -33.21 16.32
C ASN A 67 -22.46 -34.19 16.33
#